data_AF-B9DQB8-F1
#
_entry.id   AF-B9DQB8-F1
#
_cell.length_a   1.000
_cell.length_b   1.000
_cell.length_c   1.000
_cell.angle_alpha   90.00
_cell.angle_beta   90.00
_cell.angle_gamma   90.00
#
_symmetry.space_group_name_H-M   'P 1'
#
loop_
_entity.id
_entity.type
_entity.pdbx_description
1 polymer ?
#
loop_
_entity_poly.entity_id
_entity_poly.type
_entity_poly.pdbx_seq_one_letter_code
_entity_poly.pdbx_strand_id
1 'polypeptide(L)' 'MREIVHLQTGQCGNQIGAAFWQMISAEHGLDPSGTYEGNSDLQLERMNVYFNEAALTS' A
#
# COMPACT_ATOMS: atom_id res chain seq x y z
N MET A 1 -3.99 4.24 -17.04
CA MET A 1 -3.89 3.82 -15.63
C MET A 1 -3.45 2.36 -15.63
N ARG A 2 -2.45 1.97 -14.83
CA ARG A 2 -1.88 0.61 -14.82
C ARG A 2 -1.88 0.11 -13.38
N GLU A 3 -2.35 -1.11 -13.16
CA GLU A 3 -2.40 -1.76 -11.85
C GLU A 3 -1.38 -2.90 -11.82
N ILE A 4 -0.77 -3.13 -10.65
CA ILE A 4 0.20 -4.19 -10.44
C ILE A 4 -0.31 -5.10 -9.33
N VAL A 5 -0.45 -6.39 -9.64
CA VAL A 5 -0.72 -7.42 -8.64
C VAL A 5 0.61 -7.95 -8.10
N HIS A 6 0.83 -7.83 -6.79
CA HIS A 6 1.99 -8.38 -6.11
C HIS A 6 1.67 -9.77 -5.56
N LEU A 7 2.50 -10.77 -5.89
CA LEU A 7 2.42 -12.12 -5.34
C LEU A 7 3.71 -12.43 -4.57
N GLN A 8 3.57 -12.85 -3.32
CA GLN A 8 4.67 -13.27 -2.47
C GLN A 8 4.49 -14.73 -2.07
N THR A 9 5.60 -15.48 -2.02
CA THR A 9 5.61 -16.90 -1.71
C THR A 9 6.89 -17.30 -0.97
N GLY A 10 6.78 -18.32 -0.12
CA GLY A 10 7.87 -18.80 0.72
C GLY A 10 8.15 -17.91 1.93
N GLN A 11 8.90 -18.45 2.90
CA GLN A 11 9.09 -17.80 4.19
C GLN A 11 9.94 -16.52 4.07
N CYS A 12 11.07 -16.59 3.34
CA CYS A 12 11.90 -15.41 3.05
C CYS A 12 11.15 -14.38 2.19
N GLY A 13 10.42 -14.83 1.16
CA GLY A 13 9.66 -13.95 0.28
C GLY A 13 8.60 -13.13 1.02
N ASN A 14 7.89 -13.77 1.96
CA ASN A 14 6.91 -13.08 2.80
C ASN A 14 7.54 -12.06 3.77
N GLN A 15 8.75 -12.31 4.26
CA GLN A 15 9.45 -11.32 5.12
C GLN A 15 9.81 -10.05 4.33
N ILE A 16 10.37 -10.23 3.13
CA ILE A 16 10.74 -9.09 2.28
C ILE A 16 9.49 -8.37 1.77
N GLY A 17 8.45 -9.09 1.38
CA GLY A 17 7.19 -8.50 0.94
C GLY A 17 6.50 -7.71 2.06
N ALA A 18 6.54 -8.18 3.31
CA ALA A 18 6.05 -7.42 4.45
C ALA A 18 6.81 -6.09 4.64
N ALA A 19 8.15 -6.13 4.58
CA ALA A 19 8.97 -4.93 4.68
C ALA A 19 8.73 -3.94 3.51
N PHE A 20 8.54 -4.46 2.30
CA PHE A 20 8.18 -3.66 1.13
C PHE A 20 6.86 -2.91 1.35
N TRP A 21 5.80 -3.60 1.75
CA TRP A 21 4.49 -2.98 1.97
C TRP A 21 4.52 -1.97 3.11
N GLN A 22 5.26 -2.25 4.19
CA GLN A 22 5.45 -1.27 5.27
C GLN A 22 6.08 0.04 4.76
N MET A 23 7.12 -0.06 3.93
CA MET A 23 7.81 1.10 3.39
C MET A 23 6.93 1.90 2.44
N ILE A 24 6.26 1.23 1.50
CA ILE A 24 5.38 1.88 0.51
C ILE A 24 4.15 2.51 1.18
N SER A 25 3.53 1.82 2.15
CA SER A 25 2.42 2.41 2.91
C SER A 25 2.85 3.69 3.64
N ALA A 26 4.01 3.67 4.30
CA ALA A 26 4.54 4.85 4.98
C ALA A 26 4.87 5.99 4.00
N GLU A 27 5.43 5.68 2.82
CA GLU A 27 5.71 6.66 1.76
C GLU A 27 4.42 7.36 1.28
N HIS A 28 3.36 6.57 1.09
CA HIS A 28 2.03 7.05 0.69
C HIS A 28 1.18 7.58 1.86
N GLY A 29 1.73 7.69 3.07
CA GLY A 29 1.03 8.25 4.23
C GLY A 29 -0.14 7.38 4.72
N LEU A 30 -0.12 6.07 4.44
CA LEU A 30 -1.09 5.11 4.95
C LEU A 30 -0.62 4.53 6.28
N ASP A 31 -1.50 4.54 7.26
CA ASP A 31 -1.29 3.86 8.53
C ASP A 31 -1.50 2.32 8.39
N PRO A 32 -1.23 1.52 9.44
CA PRO A 32 -1.48 0.08 9.42
C PRO A 32 -2.95 -0.32 9.27
N SER A 33 -3.90 0.61 9.51
CA SER A 33 -5.33 0.38 9.31
C SER A 33 -5.80 0.65 7.88
N GLY A 34 -4.92 1.22 7.03
CA GLY A 34 -5.24 1.62 5.66
C GLY A 34 -5.84 3.03 5.57
N THR A 35 -5.80 3.79 6.65
CA THR A 35 -6.26 5.18 6.71
C THR A 35 -5.15 6.12 6.26
N TYR A 36 -5.47 7.07 5.39
CA TYR A 36 -4.54 8.10 4.95
C TYR A 36 -4.36 9.19 6.02
N GLU A 37 -3.14 9.35 6.49
CA GLU A 37 -2.69 10.40 7.42
C GLU A 37 -1.60 11.30 6.80
N GLY A 38 -1.44 11.25 5.48
CA GLY A 38 -0.47 12.05 4.76
C GLY A 38 -0.82 13.54 4.69
N ASN A 39 0.16 14.35 4.29
CA ASN A 39 0.06 15.81 4.25
C ASN A 39 0.40 16.43 2.89
N SER A 40 0.64 15.59 1.87
CA SER A 40 1.07 16.03 0.55
C SER A 40 0.27 15.32 -0.55
N ASP A 41 -0.26 16.08 -1.50
CA ASP A 41 -1.02 15.54 -2.64
C ASP A 41 -0.19 14.55 -3.49
N LEU A 42 1.14 14.68 -3.47
CA LEU A 42 2.04 13.74 -4.15
C LEU A 42 1.91 12.31 -3.61
N GLN A 43 1.57 12.15 -2.33
CA GLN A 43 1.38 10.83 -1.71
C GLN A 43 0.13 10.13 -2.22
N LEU A 44 -0.83 10.88 -2.78
CA LEU A 44 -2.03 10.32 -3.40
C LEU A 44 -1.83 10.00 -4.89
N GLU A 45 -0.77 10.55 -5.51
CA GLU A 45 -0.49 10.28 -6.91
C GLU A 45 -0.19 8.80 -7.15
N ARG A 46 -0.93 8.21 -8.09
CA ARG A 46 -0.73 6.81 -8.55
C ARG A 46 -0.85 5.76 -7.43
N MET A 47 -1.49 6.10 -6.30
CA MET A 47 -1.76 5.15 -5.21
C MET A 47 -2.50 3.90 -5.71
N ASN A 48 -3.37 4.10 -6.70
CA ASN A 48 -4.14 3.05 -7.37
C ASN A 48 -3.30 2.03 -8.17
N VAL A 49 -1.98 2.21 -8.28
CA VAL A 49 -1.08 1.20 -8.90
C VAL A 49 -0.95 -0.03 -7.99
N TYR A 50 -0.91 0.18 -6.67
CA TYR A 50 -0.66 -0.85 -5.66
C TYR A 50 -1.79 -1.02 -4.65
N PHE A 51 -2.59 0.02 -4.42
CA PHE A 51 -3.68 0.00 -3.44
C PHE A 51 -5.04 0.07 -4.13
N ASN A 52 -6.03 -0.59 -3.52
CA ASN A 52 -7.43 -0.45 -3.89
C ASN A 52 -8.12 0.41 -2.83
N GLU A 53 -9.01 1.30 -3.29
CA GLU A 53 -9.90 2.04 -2.39
C GLU A 53 -10.98 1.09 -1.87
N ALA A 54 -11.09 0.95 -0.55
CA ALA A 54 -12.09 0.12 0.10
C ALA A 54 -13.04 1.00 0.92
N ALA A 55 -14.34 0.93 0.63
CA ALA A 55 -15.36 1.55 1.45
C ALA A 55 -15.68 0.65 2.64
N LEU A 56 -15.60 1.18 3.86
CA LEU A 56 -16.15 0.52 5.05
C LEU A 56 -17.65 0.33 4.85
N THR A 57 -18.08 -0.90 4.59
CA THR A 57 -19.50 -1.27 4.62
C THR A 57 -19.76 -1.82 6.04
N SER A 58 -20.50 -1.07 6.86
CA SER A 58 -21.04 -1.57 8.14
C SER A 58 -22.17 -2.56 7.94
#